data_AF-A0A7V6WHP7-F1
#
_entry.id   AF-A0A7V6WHP7-F1
#
_cell.length_a   1.000
_cell.length_b   1.000
_cell.length_c   1.000
_cell.angle_alpha   90.00
_cell.angle_beta   90.00
_cell.angle_gamma   90.00
#
_symmetry.space_group_name_H-M   'P 1'
#
loop_
_entity.id
_entity.type
_entity.pdbx_description
1 polymer ?
#
loop_
_entity_poly.entity_id
_entity_poly.type
_entity_poly.pdbx_seq_one_letter_code
_entity_poly.pdbx_strand_id
1 'polypeptide(L)'
;LLNELQHSKSSGVFLILDATVNPHIQNAENSRAGLFLKNMEATAVSSIYYNIRYMRGPASIGRSTRMTILPQWKMEFDVRDACYFKIPMATVAKSDLSLSRLYYWCPKTDFDDSDSAMLCSVPLIASDGTVLGVAGFEMSSMLFRLKYTPNNSSANRLFCMLAPSDSTYLQMKNAMFAGSYSVSEVIPSAQMTVQNNTNGLNEYLCNDNSYFGLDNKVRLYAANSPYEQEEWSVVLLAPKEDIAEQVIKQNRSIVLLLVLLTAACVVLSIRISRKYLRPVRSAFDTIKLQKVSEFSKTRIPEIDDLIQYLAIQDEKTEKHAVDSSAHDTAMFETFVDNIKKLSMAERAVFDLYLEGHTAKEIAQILCLSINTIKTHNRRIYMKLNVTSRKELLVYTHMMQELAEEERFSGTDGS
;
A
#
# COMPACT_ATOMS: atom_id res chain seq x y z
N LEU A 1 -50.55 11.58 -22.46
CA LEU A 1 -49.18 12.05 -22.80
C LEU A 1 -48.82 13.32 -22.05
N LEU A 2 -49.44 14.47 -22.33
CA LEU A 2 -49.09 15.74 -21.66
C LEU A 2 -49.23 15.66 -20.13
N ASN A 3 -50.36 15.16 -19.63
CA ASN A 3 -50.60 14.94 -18.21
C ASN A 3 -49.51 14.07 -17.58
N GLU A 4 -49.18 12.95 -18.23
CA GLU A 4 -48.16 12.01 -17.74
C GLU A 4 -46.77 12.65 -17.69
N LEU A 5 -46.38 13.42 -18.70
CA LEU A 5 -45.10 14.13 -18.74
C LEU A 5 -44.96 15.13 -17.58
N GLN A 6 -46.06 15.76 -17.17
CA GLN A 6 -46.04 16.66 -16.03
C GLN A 6 -45.80 15.88 -14.72
N HIS A 7 -46.38 14.69 -14.57
CA HIS A 7 -46.23 13.91 -13.33
C HIS A 7 -44.92 13.08 -13.27
N SER A 8 -44.37 12.66 -14.40
CA SER A 8 -43.28 11.68 -14.48
C SER A 8 -41.87 12.21 -14.15
N LYS A 9 -41.70 13.54 -13.98
CA LYS A 9 -40.38 14.22 -13.87
C LYS A 9 -39.39 13.79 -14.98
N SER A 10 -39.91 13.39 -16.15
CA SER A 10 -39.09 12.98 -17.30
C SER A 10 -38.73 14.17 -18.19
N SER A 11 -37.72 14.02 -19.05
CA SER A 11 -37.31 15.06 -20.01
C SER A 11 -38.16 15.06 -21.27
N GLY A 12 -38.93 14.00 -21.51
CA GLY A 12 -39.82 13.90 -22.65
C GLY A 12 -40.80 12.72 -22.55
N VAL A 13 -41.78 12.72 -23.45
CA VAL A 13 -42.75 11.65 -23.64
C VAL A 13 -42.97 11.44 -25.13
N PHE A 14 -43.03 10.20 -25.56
CA PHE A 14 -43.22 9.85 -26.97
C PHE A 14 -44.29 8.79 -27.17
N LEU A 15 -44.79 8.77 -28.40
CA LEU A 15 -45.74 7.81 -28.96
C LEU A 15 -45.28 7.51 -30.38
N ILE A 16 -45.15 6.26 -30.76
CA ILE A 16 -44.78 5.84 -32.10
C ILE A 16 -45.73 4.73 -32.51
N LEU A 17 -46.39 4.90 -33.64
CA LEU A 17 -47.33 3.95 -34.22
C LEU A 17 -46.63 3.12 -35.28
N ASP A 18 -47.00 1.85 -35.43
CA ASP A 18 -46.52 0.99 -36.52
C ASP A 18 -47.23 1.29 -37.84
N ALA A 19 -47.17 2.56 -38.26
CA ALA A 19 -47.74 3.07 -39.48
C ALA A 19 -46.89 4.24 -40.00
N THR A 20 -46.85 4.42 -41.31
CA THR A 20 -46.28 5.63 -41.95
C THR A 20 -47.38 6.46 -42.60
N VAL A 21 -47.25 7.78 -42.54
CA VAL A 21 -48.13 8.74 -43.21
C VAL A 21 -47.93 8.72 -44.72
N ASN A 22 -46.71 8.45 -45.20
CA ASN A 22 -46.42 8.44 -46.63
C ASN A 22 -45.63 7.19 -47.03
N PRO A 23 -46.30 6.14 -47.55
CA PRO A 23 -45.63 4.90 -47.94
C PRO A 23 -44.76 5.04 -49.21
N HIS A 24 -44.81 6.18 -49.89
CA HIS A 24 -44.10 6.40 -51.16
C HIS A 24 -42.75 7.12 -50.99
N ILE A 25 -42.36 7.51 -49.76
CA ILE A 25 -41.05 8.13 -49.53
C ILE A 25 -39.93 7.09 -49.55
N GLN A 26 -38.74 7.52 -49.96
CA GLN A 26 -37.52 6.75 -49.72
C GLN A 26 -37.36 6.55 -48.20
N ASN A 27 -37.13 5.31 -47.75
CA ASN A 27 -37.10 4.89 -46.33
C ASN A 27 -38.48 4.75 -45.64
N ALA A 28 -39.60 4.66 -46.36
CA ALA A 28 -40.93 4.45 -45.77
C ALA A 28 -41.00 3.22 -44.84
N GLU A 29 -40.27 2.16 -45.14
CA GLU A 29 -40.20 0.94 -44.31
C GLU A 29 -39.71 1.18 -42.87
N ASN A 30 -38.89 2.22 -42.64
CA ASN A 30 -38.38 2.62 -41.33
C ASN A 30 -39.00 3.93 -40.84
N SER A 31 -39.89 4.55 -41.61
CA SER A 31 -40.57 5.78 -41.18
C SER A 31 -41.80 5.42 -40.37
N ARG A 32 -41.94 5.98 -39.16
CA ARG A 32 -43.08 5.72 -38.27
C ARG A 32 -43.72 7.00 -37.77
N ALA A 33 -45.03 7.09 -37.92
CA ALA A 33 -45.86 8.17 -37.43
C ALA A 33 -45.87 8.18 -35.90
N GLY A 34 -45.97 9.36 -35.30
CA GLY A 34 -46.00 9.45 -33.84
C GLY A 34 -46.00 10.87 -33.32
N LEU A 35 -45.73 11.01 -32.02
CA LEU A 35 -45.64 12.25 -31.28
C LEU A 35 -44.41 12.23 -30.39
N PHE A 36 -43.64 13.31 -30.32
CA PHE A 36 -42.60 13.47 -29.29
C PHE A 36 -42.67 14.88 -28.70
N LEU A 37 -42.93 14.94 -27.39
CA LEU A 37 -42.93 16.17 -26.60
C LEU A 37 -41.73 16.16 -25.66
N LYS A 38 -40.97 17.25 -25.62
CA LYS A 38 -39.86 17.45 -24.68
C LYS A 38 -40.21 18.48 -23.64
N ASN A 39 -39.86 18.20 -22.39
CA ASN A 39 -39.89 19.16 -21.30
C ASN A 39 -38.51 19.80 -21.15
N MET A 40 -38.37 21.06 -21.54
CA MET A 40 -37.11 21.80 -21.46
C MET A 40 -36.73 22.20 -20.02
N GLU A 41 -37.66 22.07 -19.07
CA GLU A 41 -37.49 22.45 -17.66
C GLU A 41 -37.79 21.27 -16.73
N ALA A 42 -37.22 20.11 -17.05
CA ALA A 42 -37.48 18.86 -16.32
C ALA A 42 -36.98 18.83 -14.85
N THR A 43 -36.16 19.80 -14.44
CA THR A 43 -35.70 19.98 -13.05
C THR A 43 -36.53 20.98 -12.24
N ALA A 44 -37.50 21.66 -12.84
CA ALA A 44 -38.29 22.68 -12.15
C ALA A 44 -39.08 22.06 -10.98
N VAL A 45 -39.01 22.70 -9.81
CA VAL A 45 -39.66 22.25 -8.57
C VAL A 45 -41.18 22.46 -8.61
N SER A 46 -41.66 23.35 -9.50
CA SER A 46 -43.07 23.71 -9.63
C SER A 46 -43.62 23.28 -10.99
N SER A 47 -44.82 22.70 -10.97
CA SER A 47 -45.60 22.31 -12.14
C SER A 47 -46.10 23.48 -12.99
N ILE A 48 -45.85 24.72 -12.56
CA ILE A 48 -46.24 25.94 -13.27
C ILE A 48 -45.27 26.26 -14.42
N TYR A 49 -44.07 25.67 -14.44
CA TYR A 49 -42.99 26.00 -15.38
C TYR A 49 -42.67 24.86 -16.35
N TYR A 50 -43.67 24.13 -16.85
CA TYR A 50 -43.40 23.16 -17.92
C TYR A 50 -43.21 23.87 -19.26
N ASN A 51 -41.97 23.96 -19.71
CA ASN A 51 -41.62 24.43 -21.06
C ASN A 51 -41.68 23.25 -22.03
N ILE A 52 -42.90 22.85 -22.40
CA ILE A 52 -43.14 21.69 -23.27
C ILE A 52 -43.03 22.12 -24.73
N ARG A 53 -42.16 21.44 -25.47
CA ARG A 53 -41.89 21.72 -26.88
C ARG A 53 -42.10 20.49 -27.76
N TYR A 54 -42.45 20.76 -29.02
CA TYR A 54 -42.85 19.77 -29.99
C TYR A 54 -41.66 19.32 -30.85
N MET A 55 -41.25 18.06 -30.75
CA MET A 55 -40.06 17.51 -31.42
C MET A 55 -40.38 16.59 -32.61
N ARG A 56 -41.46 15.80 -32.54
CA ARG A 56 -41.87 14.90 -33.63
C ARG A 56 -43.39 14.83 -33.74
N GLY A 57 -43.86 14.57 -34.96
CA GLY A 57 -45.27 14.31 -35.24
C GLY A 57 -45.91 15.34 -36.16
N PRO A 58 -47.20 15.19 -36.52
CA PRO A 58 -47.88 16.07 -37.48
C PRO A 58 -47.81 17.56 -37.10
N ALA A 59 -47.43 18.42 -38.05
CA ALA A 59 -47.31 19.86 -37.80
C ALA A 59 -48.66 20.52 -37.48
N SER A 60 -49.76 19.94 -37.98
CA SER A 60 -51.13 20.39 -37.68
C SER A 60 -51.43 20.33 -36.18
N ILE A 61 -51.00 19.27 -35.50
CA ILE A 61 -51.18 19.11 -34.04
C ILE A 61 -50.45 20.25 -33.33
N GLY A 62 -49.14 20.42 -33.56
CA GLY A 62 -48.33 21.47 -32.91
C GLY A 62 -48.89 22.88 -33.12
N ARG A 63 -49.39 23.19 -34.33
CA ARG A 63 -50.04 24.48 -34.64
C ARG A 63 -51.38 24.66 -33.93
N SER A 64 -52.24 23.64 -33.96
CA SER A 64 -53.56 23.70 -33.32
C SER A 64 -53.48 23.88 -31.80
N THR A 65 -52.47 23.28 -31.17
CA THR A 65 -52.22 23.37 -29.73
C THR A 65 -51.34 24.55 -29.34
N ARG A 66 -50.91 25.39 -30.31
CA ARG A 66 -49.98 26.51 -30.12
C ARG A 66 -48.69 26.14 -29.37
N MET A 67 -48.20 24.91 -29.58
CA MET A 67 -46.95 24.45 -28.97
C MET A 67 -45.75 25.00 -29.76
N THR A 68 -44.68 25.37 -29.06
CA THR A 68 -43.42 25.75 -29.71
C THR A 68 -42.80 24.52 -30.38
N ILE A 69 -42.63 24.59 -31.71
CA ILE A 69 -41.97 23.55 -32.50
C ILE A 69 -40.46 23.75 -32.42
N LEU A 70 -39.73 22.68 -32.11
CA LEU A 70 -38.27 22.68 -32.06
C LEU A 70 -37.67 22.75 -33.48
N PRO A 71 -36.53 23.43 -33.70
CA PRO A 71 -35.85 23.45 -34.99
C PRO A 71 -35.50 22.04 -35.50
N GLN A 72 -35.23 21.11 -34.59
CA GLN A 72 -34.95 19.69 -34.85
C GLN A 72 -36.16 18.90 -35.34
N TRP A 73 -37.35 19.53 -35.47
CA TRP A 73 -38.59 18.82 -35.69
C TRP A 73 -38.61 18.03 -37.00
N LYS A 74 -39.19 16.82 -36.94
CA LYS A 74 -39.46 15.96 -38.11
C LYS A 74 -40.86 15.38 -37.99
N MET A 75 -41.49 15.12 -39.13
CA MET A 75 -42.87 14.61 -39.17
C MET A 75 -42.98 13.20 -38.58
N GLU A 76 -42.01 12.33 -38.89
CA GLU A 76 -42.00 10.92 -38.50
C GLU A 76 -40.68 10.55 -37.80
N PHE A 77 -40.68 9.39 -37.14
CA PHE A 77 -39.51 8.78 -36.54
C PHE A 77 -38.83 7.89 -37.57
N ASP A 78 -37.50 7.95 -37.65
CA ASP A 78 -36.72 6.91 -38.31
C ASP A 78 -36.43 5.81 -37.29
N VAL A 79 -36.97 4.61 -37.52
CA VAL A 79 -36.83 3.47 -36.61
C VAL A 79 -35.76 2.47 -37.05
N ARG A 80 -34.90 2.81 -38.04
CA ARG A 80 -33.85 1.91 -38.52
C ARG A 80 -32.95 1.39 -37.39
N ASP A 81 -32.49 2.28 -36.52
CA ASP A 81 -31.62 1.96 -35.38
C ASP A 81 -32.30 2.28 -34.04
N ALA A 82 -33.63 2.19 -33.99
CA ALA A 82 -34.43 2.51 -32.81
C ALA A 82 -34.71 1.28 -31.94
N CYS A 83 -33.80 1.00 -31.00
CA CYS A 83 -33.95 -0.11 -30.05
C CYS A 83 -35.22 0.03 -29.18
N TYR A 84 -35.59 1.28 -28.87
CA TYR A 84 -36.81 1.66 -28.15
C TYR A 84 -38.11 1.36 -28.91
N PHE A 85 -38.06 1.05 -30.21
CA PHE A 85 -39.23 0.66 -31.01
C PHE A 85 -39.17 -0.83 -31.37
N LYS A 86 -38.07 -1.26 -31.99
CA LYS A 86 -37.95 -2.62 -32.56
C LYS A 86 -38.03 -3.73 -31.50
N ILE A 87 -37.37 -3.55 -30.36
CA ILE A 87 -37.29 -4.59 -29.32
C ILE A 87 -38.66 -4.82 -28.66
N PRO A 88 -39.39 -3.80 -28.16
CA PRO A 88 -40.74 -3.98 -27.63
C PRO A 88 -41.70 -4.62 -28.64
N MET A 89 -41.68 -4.15 -29.90
CA MET A 89 -42.55 -4.66 -30.98
C MET A 89 -42.30 -6.15 -31.26
N ALA A 90 -41.03 -6.57 -31.30
CA ALA A 90 -40.66 -7.96 -31.49
C ALA A 90 -40.98 -8.84 -30.27
N THR A 91 -40.93 -8.27 -29.06
CA THR A 91 -41.15 -9.00 -27.80
C THR A 91 -42.62 -9.27 -27.56
N VAL A 92 -43.49 -8.26 -27.76
CA VAL A 92 -44.94 -8.41 -27.58
C VAL A 92 -45.54 -9.41 -28.57
N ALA A 93 -44.97 -9.53 -29.77
CA ALA A 93 -45.39 -10.54 -30.76
C ALA A 93 -45.14 -11.99 -30.31
N LYS A 94 -44.36 -12.21 -29.24
CA LYS A 94 -43.96 -13.54 -28.73
C LYS A 94 -44.36 -13.77 -27.28
N SER A 95 -45.09 -12.84 -26.66
CA SER A 95 -45.31 -12.84 -25.22
C SER A 95 -46.69 -12.31 -24.86
N ASP A 96 -47.41 -13.06 -24.04
CA ASP A 96 -48.74 -12.71 -23.51
C ASP A 96 -48.67 -12.10 -22.10
N LEU A 97 -47.48 -11.64 -21.68
CA LEU A 97 -47.28 -11.05 -20.36
C LEU A 97 -47.99 -9.69 -20.23
N SER A 98 -48.35 -9.33 -18.99
CA SER A 98 -48.90 -8.00 -18.71
C SER A 98 -47.93 -6.88 -19.13
N LEU A 99 -48.47 -5.70 -19.50
CA LEU A 99 -47.68 -4.51 -19.85
C LEU A 99 -46.62 -4.14 -18.80
N SER A 100 -46.90 -4.41 -17.52
CA SER A 100 -45.97 -4.20 -16.41
C SER A 100 -44.69 -5.07 -16.46
N ARG A 101 -44.59 -6.00 -17.42
CA ARG A 101 -43.43 -6.86 -17.67
C ARG A 101 -42.81 -6.63 -19.05
N LEU A 102 -43.50 -5.92 -19.93
CA LEU A 102 -43.11 -5.70 -21.32
C LEU A 102 -42.48 -4.33 -21.57
N TYR A 103 -42.28 -3.52 -20.54
CA TYR A 103 -41.54 -2.26 -20.69
C TYR A 103 -40.05 -2.55 -20.92
N TYR A 104 -39.45 -1.79 -21.84
CA TYR A 104 -38.07 -1.93 -22.26
C TYR A 104 -37.31 -0.62 -22.03
N TRP A 105 -36.16 -0.70 -21.39
CA TRP A 105 -35.23 0.42 -21.27
C TRP A 105 -34.20 0.35 -22.41
N CYS A 106 -34.40 1.18 -23.43
CA CYS A 106 -33.39 1.38 -24.46
C CYS A 106 -32.21 2.16 -23.86
N PRO A 107 -30.98 1.65 -23.93
CA PRO A 107 -29.81 2.35 -23.40
C PRO A 107 -29.57 3.71 -24.04
N LYS A 108 -28.59 4.47 -23.51
CA LYS A 108 -28.26 5.78 -24.07
C LYS A 108 -28.06 5.67 -25.57
N THR A 109 -28.88 6.41 -26.29
CA THR A 109 -28.83 6.52 -27.74
C THR A 109 -28.62 7.98 -28.10
N ASP A 110 -27.72 8.23 -29.04
CA ASP A 110 -27.45 9.57 -29.55
C ASP A 110 -28.43 9.84 -30.69
N PHE A 111 -29.09 11.00 -30.66
CA PHE A 111 -30.01 11.42 -31.71
C PHE A 111 -29.28 12.36 -32.66
N ASP A 112 -29.42 12.17 -33.97
CA ASP A 112 -28.69 12.98 -34.99
C ASP A 112 -28.77 14.49 -34.76
N ASP A 113 -29.92 14.98 -34.27
CA ASP A 113 -30.22 16.40 -34.14
C ASP A 113 -30.44 16.83 -32.67
N SER A 114 -30.29 15.94 -31.68
CA SER A 114 -30.67 16.22 -30.27
C SER A 114 -29.69 15.61 -29.27
N ASP A 115 -29.71 16.12 -28.04
CA ASP A 115 -29.09 15.47 -26.89
C ASP A 115 -29.45 14.00 -26.82
N SER A 116 -28.48 13.20 -26.41
CA SER A 116 -28.64 11.77 -26.17
C SER A 116 -29.56 11.50 -24.98
N ALA A 117 -30.22 10.35 -25.01
CA ALA A 117 -31.12 9.96 -23.94
C ALA A 117 -31.25 8.45 -23.80
N MET A 118 -31.66 8.04 -22.61
CA MET A 118 -32.19 6.71 -22.32
C MET A 118 -33.72 6.77 -22.43
N LEU A 119 -34.35 5.75 -23.02
CA LEU A 119 -35.80 5.74 -23.26
C LEU A 119 -36.44 4.51 -22.63
N CYS A 120 -37.54 4.71 -21.91
CA CYS A 120 -38.40 3.63 -21.44
C CYS A 120 -39.61 3.50 -22.37
N SER A 121 -39.72 2.39 -23.07
CA SER A 121 -40.79 2.10 -24.03
C SER A 121 -41.72 1.01 -23.51
N VAL A 122 -43.00 1.16 -23.76
CA VAL A 122 -44.06 0.18 -23.46
C VAL A 122 -44.84 -0.07 -24.75
N PRO A 123 -45.12 -1.34 -25.11
CA PRO A 123 -45.95 -1.64 -26.28
C PRO A 123 -47.39 -1.15 -26.08
N LEU A 124 -47.99 -0.69 -27.17
CA LEU A 124 -49.40 -0.30 -27.24
C LEU A 124 -50.20 -1.44 -27.85
N ILE A 125 -51.12 -1.99 -27.06
CA ILE A 125 -51.93 -3.13 -27.45
C ILE A 125 -53.40 -2.70 -27.37
N ALA A 126 -54.13 -2.85 -28.48
CA ALA A 126 -55.56 -2.60 -28.54
C ALA A 126 -56.34 -3.70 -27.79
N SER A 127 -57.61 -3.47 -27.51
CA SER A 127 -58.45 -4.43 -26.78
C SER A 127 -58.65 -5.76 -27.50
N ASP A 128 -58.47 -5.78 -28.82
CA ASP A 128 -58.53 -6.96 -29.68
C ASP A 128 -57.18 -7.71 -29.82
N GLY A 129 -56.14 -7.25 -29.11
CA GLY A 129 -54.80 -7.83 -29.18
C GLY A 129 -53.91 -7.22 -30.28
N THR A 130 -54.42 -6.30 -31.10
CA THR A 130 -53.62 -5.67 -32.15
C THR A 130 -52.52 -4.80 -31.54
N VAL A 131 -51.27 -5.03 -31.96
CA VAL A 131 -50.12 -4.22 -31.54
C VAL A 131 -50.06 -2.96 -32.42
N LEU A 132 -50.26 -1.80 -31.80
CA LEU A 132 -50.36 -0.51 -32.48
C LEU A 132 -49.02 0.22 -32.61
N GLY A 133 -48.04 -0.10 -31.76
CA GLY A 133 -46.78 0.63 -31.66
C GLY A 133 -46.23 0.65 -30.23
N VAL A 134 -45.55 1.74 -29.86
CA VAL A 134 -44.98 1.94 -28.51
C VAL A 134 -45.25 3.34 -27.99
N ALA A 135 -45.31 3.49 -26.68
CA ALA A 135 -45.30 4.78 -25.99
C ALA A 135 -44.29 4.74 -24.84
N GLY A 136 -43.81 5.91 -24.41
CA GLY A 136 -42.76 5.91 -23.42
C GLY A 136 -42.29 7.28 -22.96
N PHE A 137 -41.25 7.25 -22.13
CA PHE A 137 -40.63 8.43 -21.56
C PHE A 137 -39.16 8.52 -21.91
N GLU A 138 -38.68 9.76 -22.06
CA GLU A 138 -37.27 10.09 -22.27
C GLU A 138 -36.63 10.51 -20.94
N MET A 139 -35.43 10.01 -20.66
CA MET A 139 -34.49 10.54 -19.68
C MET A 139 -33.25 11.06 -20.42
N SER A 140 -33.16 12.36 -20.63
CA SER A 140 -32.03 12.99 -21.33
C SER A 140 -30.74 12.87 -20.53
N SER A 141 -29.62 12.79 -21.23
CA SER A 141 -28.28 12.82 -20.63
C SER A 141 -28.08 14.08 -19.78
N MET A 142 -28.64 15.21 -20.21
CA MET A 142 -28.61 16.46 -19.45
C MET A 142 -29.38 16.37 -18.13
N LEU A 143 -30.61 15.83 -18.15
CA LEU A 143 -31.42 15.66 -16.93
C LEU A 143 -30.75 14.71 -15.95
N PHE A 144 -30.22 13.59 -16.46
CA PHE A 144 -29.47 12.63 -15.65
C PHE A 144 -28.26 13.31 -15.00
N ARG A 145 -27.47 14.07 -15.76
CA ARG A 145 -26.31 14.79 -15.25
C ARG A 145 -26.69 15.79 -14.16
N LEU A 146 -27.72 16.61 -14.37
CA LEU A 146 -28.16 17.60 -13.38
C LEU A 146 -28.63 16.96 -12.07
N LYS A 147 -29.26 15.78 -12.15
CA LYS A 147 -29.84 15.10 -10.98
C LYS A 147 -28.83 14.28 -10.19
N TYR A 148 -27.86 13.67 -10.86
CA TYR A 148 -26.97 12.67 -10.27
C TYR A 148 -25.50 13.09 -10.22
N THR A 149 -25.17 14.35 -10.51
CA THR A 149 -23.79 14.84 -10.34
C THR A 149 -23.41 14.76 -8.86
N PRO A 150 -22.34 14.02 -8.50
CA PRO A 150 -21.94 13.86 -7.11
C PRO A 150 -21.31 15.14 -6.55
N ASN A 151 -21.28 15.26 -5.22
CA ASN A 151 -20.55 16.34 -4.56
C ASN A 151 -19.04 16.18 -4.80
N ASN A 152 -18.39 17.24 -5.27
CA ASN A 152 -16.98 17.26 -5.66
C ASN A 152 -16.05 17.77 -4.55
N SER A 153 -16.53 17.92 -3.30
CA SER A 153 -15.73 18.42 -2.18
C SER A 153 -14.46 17.62 -1.89
N SER A 154 -14.48 16.31 -2.16
CA SER A 154 -13.38 15.39 -1.83
C SER A 154 -12.52 15.02 -3.03
N ALA A 155 -13.07 14.95 -4.24
CA ALA A 155 -12.33 14.67 -5.47
C ALA A 155 -12.91 15.50 -6.62
N ASN A 156 -12.07 16.28 -7.29
CA ASN A 156 -12.51 17.27 -8.29
C ASN A 156 -13.14 16.63 -9.52
N ARG A 157 -12.68 15.44 -9.90
CA ARG A 157 -13.15 14.70 -11.09
C ARG A 157 -13.98 13.46 -10.72
N LEU A 158 -14.71 13.52 -9.61
CA LEU A 158 -15.68 12.48 -9.25
C LEU A 158 -16.87 12.51 -10.23
N PHE A 159 -17.24 11.35 -10.76
CA PHE A 159 -18.42 11.22 -11.62
C PHE A 159 -19.16 9.91 -11.38
N CYS A 160 -20.47 9.95 -11.59
CA CYS A 160 -21.37 8.81 -11.55
C CYS A 160 -21.70 8.35 -12.97
N MET A 161 -21.83 7.06 -13.17
CA MET A 161 -22.19 6.43 -14.43
C MET A 161 -23.26 5.38 -14.21
N LEU A 162 -24.27 5.34 -15.07
CA LEU A 162 -25.23 4.23 -15.18
C LEU A 162 -25.00 3.53 -16.52
N ALA A 163 -24.57 2.28 -16.52
CA ALA A 163 -24.23 1.54 -17.73
C ALA A 163 -24.86 0.14 -17.73
N PRO A 164 -25.20 -0.40 -18.92
CA PRO A 164 -25.36 -1.83 -19.09
C PRO A 164 -24.06 -2.54 -18.70
N SER A 165 -24.18 -3.59 -17.89
CA SER A 165 -23.03 -4.33 -17.36
C SER A 165 -23.16 -5.79 -17.72
N ASP A 166 -22.11 -6.35 -18.28
CA ASP A 166 -21.80 -7.77 -18.10
C ASP A 166 -20.88 -7.84 -16.88
N SER A 167 -20.97 -8.87 -16.04
CA SER A 167 -20.20 -9.07 -14.80
C SER A 167 -18.72 -8.65 -14.81
N THR A 168 -18.09 -8.59 -15.99
CA THR A 168 -16.69 -8.22 -16.23
C THR A 168 -16.51 -6.87 -16.96
N TYR A 169 -17.53 -6.40 -17.70
CA TYR A 169 -17.42 -5.26 -18.62
C TYR A 169 -18.59 -4.27 -18.50
N LEU A 170 -18.27 -2.98 -18.49
CA LEU A 170 -19.24 -1.89 -18.56
C LEU A 170 -19.28 -1.28 -19.96
N GLN A 171 -20.47 -1.19 -20.54
CA GLN A 171 -20.67 -0.67 -21.90
C GLN A 171 -20.76 0.87 -21.89
N MET A 172 -19.62 1.54 -22.01
CA MET A 172 -19.52 3.00 -21.86
C MET A 172 -20.28 3.78 -22.93
N LYS A 173 -20.30 3.29 -24.18
CA LYS A 173 -21.02 3.92 -25.30
C LYS A 173 -22.50 4.16 -24.98
N ASN A 174 -23.09 3.20 -24.27
CA ASN A 174 -24.51 3.15 -23.93
C ASN A 174 -24.81 3.65 -22.51
N ALA A 175 -23.81 4.20 -21.82
CA ALA A 175 -23.91 4.65 -20.45
C ALA A 175 -24.36 6.11 -20.32
N MET A 176 -25.08 6.42 -19.24
CA MET A 176 -25.43 7.78 -18.83
C MET A 176 -24.37 8.30 -17.85
N PHE A 177 -23.92 9.54 -18.01
CA PHE A 177 -22.85 10.14 -17.19
C PHE A 177 -23.34 11.35 -16.40
N ALA A 178 -22.91 11.45 -15.14
CA ALA A 178 -23.20 12.57 -14.26
C ALA A 178 -21.95 13.01 -13.49
N GLY A 179 -21.40 14.18 -13.85
CA GLY A 179 -20.21 14.73 -13.24
C GLY A 179 -19.93 16.16 -13.71
N SER A 180 -19.17 16.89 -12.90
CA SER A 180 -18.64 18.22 -13.26
C SER A 180 -17.54 18.12 -14.31
N TYR A 181 -16.82 16.99 -14.34
CA TYR A 181 -15.79 16.68 -15.31
C TYR A 181 -16.43 16.22 -16.64
N SER A 182 -15.92 16.72 -17.77
CA SER A 182 -16.31 16.24 -19.10
C SER A 182 -15.73 14.85 -19.34
N VAL A 183 -16.43 13.84 -18.85
CA VAL A 183 -16.15 12.42 -19.13
C VAL A 183 -16.37 12.13 -20.63
N SER A 184 -17.19 12.95 -21.31
CA SER A 184 -17.71 12.73 -22.65
C SER A 184 -16.71 12.89 -23.80
N GLU A 185 -15.54 13.51 -23.60
CA GLU A 185 -14.55 13.68 -24.68
C GLU A 185 -13.48 12.57 -24.73
N VAL A 186 -13.31 11.77 -23.67
CA VAL A 186 -12.18 10.82 -23.54
C VAL A 186 -12.60 9.34 -23.66
N ILE A 187 -13.88 9.01 -23.46
CA ILE A 187 -14.32 7.64 -23.14
C ILE A 187 -15.33 6.95 -24.13
N PRO A 188 -15.80 7.50 -25.28
CA PRO A 188 -17.12 7.11 -25.79
C PRO A 188 -17.21 5.75 -26.52
N SER A 189 -16.10 5.07 -26.80
CA SER A 189 -16.09 3.87 -27.65
C SER A 189 -15.52 2.60 -27.01
N ALA A 190 -14.97 2.69 -25.80
CA ALA A 190 -14.28 1.58 -25.15
C ALA A 190 -15.18 0.84 -24.15
N GLN A 191 -14.96 -0.46 -24.01
CA GLN A 191 -15.49 -1.22 -22.87
C GLN A 191 -14.59 -0.96 -21.67
N MET A 192 -15.19 -0.73 -20.51
CA MET A 192 -14.45 -0.57 -19.26
C MET A 192 -14.40 -1.91 -18.54
N THR A 193 -13.20 -2.38 -18.21
CA THR A 193 -12.98 -3.65 -17.51
C THR A 193 -13.01 -3.42 -16.01
N VAL A 194 -13.74 -4.27 -15.30
CA VAL A 194 -13.83 -4.22 -13.84
C VAL A 194 -12.82 -5.20 -13.22
N GLN A 195 -11.90 -4.69 -12.43
CA GLN A 195 -10.99 -5.49 -11.60
C GLN A 195 -11.43 -5.39 -10.15
N ASN A 196 -12.06 -6.46 -9.67
CA ASN A 196 -12.57 -6.55 -8.31
C ASN A 196 -11.42 -6.60 -7.31
N ASN A 197 -11.49 -5.76 -6.27
CA ASN A 197 -10.53 -5.75 -5.19
C ASN A 197 -11.17 -6.19 -3.87
N THR A 198 -10.36 -6.69 -2.95
CA THR A 198 -10.81 -7.37 -1.72
C THR A 198 -11.53 -6.46 -0.71
N ASN A 199 -11.45 -5.13 -0.86
CA ASN A 199 -11.94 -4.15 0.12
C ASN A 199 -13.12 -3.29 -0.37
N GLY A 200 -13.83 -3.72 -1.41
CA GLY A 200 -15.02 -3.03 -1.93
C GLY A 200 -14.75 -1.80 -2.81
N LEU A 201 -13.51 -1.32 -2.88
CA LEU A 201 -13.07 -0.33 -3.87
C LEU A 201 -12.50 -1.07 -5.09
N ASN A 202 -13.20 -0.98 -6.22
CA ASN A 202 -12.82 -1.65 -7.44
C ASN A 202 -11.97 -0.75 -8.33
N GLU A 203 -11.14 -1.39 -9.15
CA GLU A 203 -10.34 -0.72 -10.17
C GLU A 203 -11.02 -0.88 -11.53
N TYR A 204 -11.06 0.23 -12.26
CA TYR A 204 -11.71 0.31 -13.56
C TYR A 204 -10.71 0.77 -14.60
N LEU A 205 -10.56 -0.01 -15.66
CA LEU A 205 -9.60 0.24 -16.72
C LEU A 205 -10.33 0.53 -18.01
N CYS A 206 -9.97 1.64 -18.65
CA CYS A 206 -10.55 2.08 -19.91
C CYS A 206 -9.44 2.71 -20.75
N ASN A 207 -9.03 2.03 -21.82
CA ASN A 207 -7.86 2.41 -22.63
C ASN A 207 -6.63 2.61 -21.73
N ASP A 208 -6.00 3.77 -21.80
CA ASP A 208 -4.84 4.14 -20.99
C ASP A 208 -5.21 4.75 -19.63
N ASN A 209 -6.51 4.95 -19.36
CA ASN A 209 -6.99 5.57 -18.13
C ASN A 209 -7.41 4.52 -17.10
N SER A 210 -7.04 4.77 -15.85
CA SER A 210 -7.42 3.96 -14.70
C SER A 210 -8.20 4.79 -13.68
N TYR A 211 -9.22 4.17 -13.10
CA TYR A 211 -10.12 4.79 -12.13
C TYR A 211 -10.27 3.88 -10.91
N PHE A 212 -10.48 4.49 -9.75
CA PHE A 212 -11.01 3.79 -8.59
C PHE A 212 -12.50 4.10 -8.47
N GLY A 213 -13.28 3.11 -8.04
CA GLY A 213 -14.71 3.31 -7.91
C GLY A 213 -15.46 2.29 -7.10
N LEU A 214 -16.73 2.59 -6.90
CA LEU A 214 -17.71 1.74 -6.23
C LEU A 214 -18.86 1.49 -7.19
N ASP A 215 -19.26 0.24 -7.35
CA ASP A 215 -20.42 -0.16 -8.15
C ASP A 215 -21.52 -0.76 -7.30
N ASN A 216 -22.75 -0.59 -7.78
CA ASN A 216 -23.92 -1.33 -7.32
C ASN A 216 -24.76 -1.76 -8.51
N LYS A 217 -25.15 -3.03 -8.53
CA LYS A 217 -26.09 -3.55 -9.52
C LYS A 217 -27.48 -2.97 -9.28
N VAL A 218 -28.13 -2.53 -10.36
CA VAL A 218 -29.49 -1.98 -10.35
C VAL A 218 -30.38 -2.84 -11.21
N ARG A 219 -31.49 -3.30 -10.63
CA ARG A 219 -32.49 -4.06 -11.35
C ARG A 219 -33.55 -3.12 -11.93
N LEU A 220 -33.51 -2.90 -13.24
CA LEU A 220 -34.50 -2.07 -13.95
C LEU A 220 -35.77 -2.84 -14.34
N TYR A 221 -35.69 -4.16 -14.48
CA TYR A 221 -36.77 -5.02 -14.95
C TYR A 221 -37.41 -5.83 -13.83
N ALA A 222 -38.74 -5.89 -13.83
CA ALA A 222 -39.50 -6.72 -12.91
C ALA A 222 -39.20 -8.23 -13.12
N ALA A 223 -39.45 -9.04 -12.09
CA ALA A 223 -39.32 -10.50 -12.17
C ALA A 223 -40.24 -11.09 -13.26
N ASN A 224 -39.70 -12.06 -14.01
CA ASN A 224 -40.33 -12.68 -15.17
C ASN A 224 -40.54 -11.73 -16.36
N SER A 225 -39.79 -10.62 -16.43
CA SER A 225 -39.73 -9.82 -17.65
C SER A 225 -38.90 -10.54 -18.72
N PRO A 226 -39.24 -10.43 -20.01
CA PRO A 226 -38.39 -10.92 -21.10
C PRO A 226 -36.97 -10.32 -21.08
N TYR A 227 -36.79 -9.19 -20.40
CA TYR A 227 -35.52 -8.46 -20.28
C TYR A 227 -34.82 -8.69 -18.92
N GLU A 228 -35.23 -9.69 -18.14
CA GLU A 228 -34.70 -9.91 -16.79
C GLU A 228 -33.18 -10.14 -16.74
N GLN A 229 -32.59 -10.66 -17.82
CA GLN A 229 -31.16 -10.91 -17.94
C GLN A 229 -30.33 -9.64 -18.24
N GLU A 230 -30.98 -8.53 -18.60
CA GLU A 230 -30.31 -7.27 -18.86
C GLU A 230 -29.87 -6.63 -17.53
N GLU A 231 -28.59 -6.78 -17.19
CA GLU A 231 -28.01 -6.21 -15.98
C GLU A 231 -27.53 -4.77 -16.21
N TRP A 232 -27.76 -3.94 -15.19
CA TRP A 232 -27.33 -2.56 -15.15
C TRP A 232 -26.53 -2.31 -13.88
N SER A 233 -25.52 -1.45 -13.97
CA SER A 233 -24.70 -1.07 -12.82
C SER A 233 -24.58 0.45 -12.73
N VAL A 234 -24.71 0.96 -11.51
CA VAL A 234 -24.39 2.34 -11.17
C VAL A 234 -23.00 2.35 -10.56
N VAL A 235 -22.11 3.16 -11.12
CA VAL A 235 -20.70 3.21 -10.74
C VAL A 235 -20.29 4.64 -10.42
N LEU A 236 -19.70 4.83 -9.24
CA LEU A 236 -19.06 6.07 -8.83
C LEU A 236 -17.57 5.96 -9.07
N LEU A 237 -17.00 6.85 -9.88
CA LEU A 237 -15.63 6.76 -10.37
C LEU A 237 -14.84 8.04 -10.07
N ALA A 238 -13.59 7.87 -9.68
CA ALA A 238 -12.58 8.93 -9.57
C ALA A 238 -11.29 8.49 -10.27
N PRO A 239 -10.63 9.37 -11.06
CA PRO A 239 -9.32 9.07 -11.63
C PRO A 239 -8.33 8.68 -10.54
N LYS A 240 -7.49 7.67 -10.80
CA LYS A 240 -6.47 7.26 -9.83
C LYS A 240 -5.51 8.39 -9.46
N GLU A 241 -5.20 9.25 -10.41
CA GLU A 241 -4.33 10.42 -10.25
C GLU A 241 -4.85 11.36 -9.15
N ASP A 242 -6.13 11.71 -9.18
CA ASP A 242 -6.77 12.59 -8.21
C ASP A 242 -6.70 12.00 -6.79
N ILE A 243 -6.95 10.70 -6.66
CA ILE A 243 -6.87 10.00 -5.37
C ILE A 243 -5.43 9.96 -4.86
N ALA A 244 -4.47 9.64 -5.74
CA ALA A 244 -3.05 9.61 -5.38
C ALA A 244 -2.54 10.98 -4.93
N GLU A 245 -2.91 12.05 -5.64
CA GLU A 245 -2.53 13.42 -5.29
C GLU A 245 -3.11 13.83 -3.93
N GLN A 246 -4.36 13.44 -3.65
CA GLN A 246 -4.99 13.68 -2.35
C GLN A 246 -4.29 12.91 -1.22
N VAL A 247 -3.92 11.65 -1.44
CA VAL A 247 -3.17 10.82 -0.48
C VAL A 247 -1.79 11.43 -0.21
N ILE A 248 -1.07 11.86 -1.25
CA ILE A 248 0.23 12.52 -1.09
C ILE A 248 0.09 13.82 -0.28
N LYS A 249 -0.92 14.64 -0.57
CA LYS A 249 -1.17 15.89 0.14
C LYS A 249 -1.47 15.65 1.62
N GLN A 250 -2.25 14.63 1.96
CA GLN A 250 -2.54 14.26 3.35
C GLN A 250 -1.30 13.68 4.05
N ASN A 251 -0.54 12.82 3.38
CA ASN A 251 0.64 12.17 3.95
C ASN A 251 1.85 13.10 4.08
N ARG A 252 1.87 14.27 3.44
CA ARG A 252 2.98 15.23 3.51
C ARG A 252 3.31 15.64 4.95
N SER A 253 2.30 15.86 5.79
CA SER A 253 2.52 16.23 7.20
C SER A 253 3.16 15.08 7.99
N ILE A 254 2.71 13.84 7.74
CA ILE A 254 3.25 12.64 8.36
C ILE A 254 4.71 12.43 7.95
N VAL A 255 5.01 12.57 6.65
CA VAL A 255 6.38 12.47 6.14
C VAL A 255 7.28 13.55 6.75
N LEU A 256 6.82 14.80 6.83
CA LEU A 256 7.56 15.89 7.49
C LEU A 256 7.82 15.60 8.96
N LEU A 257 6.83 15.07 9.69
CA LEU A 257 6.97 14.67 11.09
C LEU A 257 8.01 13.55 11.26
N LEU A 258 7.99 12.54 10.40
CA LEU A 258 8.97 11.44 10.41
C LEU A 258 10.39 11.93 10.12
N VAL A 259 10.55 12.85 9.16
CA VAL A 259 11.84 13.48 8.85
C VAL A 259 12.36 14.30 10.04
N LEU A 260 11.49 15.07 10.72
CA LEU A 260 11.86 15.81 11.92
C LEU A 260 12.24 14.88 13.09
N LEU A 261 11.48 13.81 13.30
CA LEU A 261 11.75 12.82 14.34
C LEU A 261 13.10 12.12 14.12
N THR A 262 13.38 11.69 12.89
CA THR A 262 14.65 11.06 12.54
C THR A 262 15.82 12.03 12.71
N ALA A 263 15.68 13.29 12.29
CA ALA A 263 16.67 14.32 12.53
C ALA A 263 16.93 14.56 14.03
N ALA A 264 15.88 14.60 14.86
CA ALA A 264 16.00 14.73 16.30
C ALA A 264 16.74 13.54 16.93
N CYS A 265 16.45 12.31 16.49
CA CYS A 265 17.15 11.11 16.92
C CYS A 265 18.64 11.14 16.57
N VAL A 266 18.99 11.59 15.35
CA VAL A 266 20.39 11.75 14.92
C VAL A 266 21.10 12.79 15.79
N VAL A 267 20.48 13.95 16.04
CA VAL A 267 21.06 14.99 16.90
C VAL A 267 21.26 14.49 18.33
N LEU A 268 20.28 13.76 18.89
CA LEU A 268 20.37 13.19 20.23
C LEU A 268 21.47 12.12 20.30
N SER A 269 21.58 11.26 19.29
CA SER A 269 22.66 10.27 19.16
C SER A 269 24.04 10.94 19.12
N ILE A 270 24.21 12.00 18.32
CA ILE A 270 25.46 12.78 18.27
C ILE A 270 25.76 13.44 19.63
N ARG A 271 24.75 14.01 20.29
CA ARG A 271 24.89 14.61 21.64
C ARG A 271 25.34 13.59 22.67
N ILE A 272 24.71 12.40 22.71
CA ILE A 272 25.07 11.31 23.63
C ILE A 272 26.47 10.78 23.31
N SER A 273 26.79 10.56 22.03
CA SER A 273 28.11 10.09 21.59
C SER A 273 29.22 11.05 22.02
N ARG A 274 29.02 12.36 21.83
CA ARG A 274 29.99 13.37 22.25
C ARG A 274 30.09 13.52 23.77
N LYS A 275 28.97 13.47 24.51
CA LYS A 275 28.95 13.70 25.96
C LYS A 275 29.42 12.49 26.77
N TYR A 276 29.09 11.28 26.34
CA TYR A 276 29.31 10.05 27.13
C TYR A 276 30.30 9.08 26.47
N LEU A 277 30.22 8.81 25.16
CA LEU A 277 31.12 7.82 24.55
C LEU A 277 32.56 8.31 24.33
N ARG A 278 32.76 9.59 23.98
CA ARG A 278 34.11 10.16 23.83
C ARG A 278 34.97 10.06 25.10
N PRO A 279 34.51 10.54 26.28
CA PRO A 279 35.32 10.47 27.50
C PRO A 279 35.58 9.02 27.95
N VAL A 280 34.62 8.12 27.74
CA VAL A 280 34.80 6.68 28.03
C VAL A 280 35.89 6.09 27.14
N ARG A 281 35.87 6.34 25.83
CA ARG A 281 36.92 5.86 24.92
C ARG A 281 38.29 6.41 25.27
N SER A 282 38.41 7.71 25.56
CA SER A 282 39.69 8.28 25.99
C SER A 282 40.19 7.64 27.29
N ALA A 283 39.31 7.37 28.26
CA ALA A 283 39.71 6.69 29.49
C ALA A 283 40.23 5.27 29.23
N PHE A 284 39.57 4.49 28.35
CA PHE A 284 40.02 3.15 27.96
C PHE A 284 41.34 3.15 27.19
N ASP A 285 41.54 4.10 26.28
CA ASP A 285 42.79 4.22 25.52
C ASP A 285 43.95 4.62 26.44
N THR A 286 43.73 5.48 27.43
CA THR A 286 44.74 5.86 28.43
C THR A 286 45.10 4.72 29.38
N ILE A 287 44.12 3.90 29.80
CA ILE A 287 44.38 2.69 30.61
C ILE A 287 45.24 1.68 29.83
N LYS A 288 45.01 1.53 28.51
CA LYS A 288 45.85 0.68 27.65
C LYS A 288 47.28 1.19 27.48
N LEU A 289 47.50 2.50 27.62
CA LEU A 289 48.81 3.14 27.41
C LEU A 289 49.68 3.26 28.67
N GLN A 290 49.24 2.69 29.81
CA GLN A 290 50.03 2.62 31.06
C GLN A 290 50.61 3.96 31.57
N LYS A 291 50.02 5.09 31.17
CA LYS A 291 50.36 6.43 31.70
C LYS A 291 49.29 6.86 32.70
N VAL A 292 49.29 6.22 33.87
CA VAL A 292 48.33 6.49 34.95
C VAL A 292 48.70 7.75 35.75
N SER A 293 49.93 8.26 35.61
CA SER A 293 50.48 9.37 36.40
C SER A 293 50.17 10.79 35.89
N GLU A 294 49.61 10.96 34.69
CA GLU A 294 49.21 12.27 34.15
C GLU A 294 47.69 12.33 33.95
N PHE A 295 46.93 12.48 35.05
CA PHE A 295 45.47 12.55 34.96
C PHE A 295 44.91 13.97 35.13
N SER A 296 44.06 14.39 34.19
CA SER A 296 43.14 15.52 34.35
C SER A 296 41.71 14.98 34.48
N LYS A 297 40.99 15.39 35.54
CA LYS A 297 39.68 14.85 35.94
C LYS A 297 38.71 14.77 34.77
N THR A 298 38.10 13.60 34.55
CA THR A 298 36.96 13.50 33.63
C THR A 298 35.70 14.05 34.29
N ARG A 299 34.69 14.46 33.52
CA ARG A 299 33.41 14.96 34.08
C ARG A 299 32.44 13.83 34.44
N ILE A 300 32.94 12.62 34.68
CA ILE A 300 32.15 11.42 34.99
C ILE A 300 32.75 10.81 36.28
N PRO A 301 32.07 10.96 37.43
CA PRO A 301 32.64 10.59 38.73
C PRO A 301 32.97 9.09 38.84
N GLU A 302 32.19 8.23 38.19
CA GLU A 302 32.41 6.78 38.22
C GLU A 302 33.71 6.34 37.52
N ILE A 303 34.16 7.12 36.52
CA ILE A 303 35.39 6.84 35.77
C ILE A 303 36.61 7.36 36.55
N ASP A 304 36.48 8.55 37.13
CA ASP A 304 37.53 9.14 37.98
C ASP A 304 37.81 8.26 39.21
N ASP A 305 36.77 7.72 39.86
CA ASP A 305 36.90 6.81 41.01
C ASP A 305 37.65 5.52 40.64
N LEU A 306 37.34 4.93 39.48
CA LEU A 306 38.00 3.71 39.01
C LEU A 306 39.49 3.95 38.69
N ILE A 307 39.82 5.09 38.09
CA ILE A 307 41.20 5.46 37.78
C ILE A 307 41.99 5.75 39.06
N GLN A 308 41.38 6.43 40.04
CA GLN A 308 41.99 6.65 41.34
C GLN A 308 42.27 5.33 42.05
N TYR A 309 41.33 4.37 42.00
CA TYR A 309 41.52 3.04 42.56
C TYR A 309 42.71 2.30 41.90
N LEU A 310 42.82 2.36 40.57
CA LEU A 310 43.93 1.74 39.84
C LEU A 310 45.28 2.42 40.14
N ALA A 311 45.33 3.75 40.23
CA ALA A 311 46.54 4.50 40.58
C ALA A 311 47.07 4.13 41.98
N ILE A 312 46.16 3.96 42.96
CA ILE A 312 46.51 3.53 44.32
C ILE A 312 47.06 2.09 44.32
N GLN A 313 46.60 1.24 43.40
CA GLN A 313 47.05 -0.14 43.29
C GLN A 313 48.45 -0.24 42.65
N ASP A 314 48.73 0.58 41.63
CA ASP A 314 50.07 0.70 41.04
C ASP A 314 51.08 1.27 42.05
N GLU A 315 50.71 2.29 42.83
CA GLU A 315 51.58 2.88 43.86
C GLU A 315 51.89 1.91 45.03
N LYS A 316 50.95 1.02 45.36
CA LYS A 316 51.19 -0.10 46.29
C LYS A 316 52.12 -1.17 45.71
N THR A 317 52.12 -1.36 44.40
CA THR A 317 52.99 -2.33 43.72
C THR A 317 54.41 -1.80 43.61
N GLU A 318 54.60 -0.49 43.38
CA GLU A 318 55.93 0.16 43.37
C GLU A 318 56.58 0.21 44.77
N LYS A 319 55.82 0.45 45.85
CA LYS A 319 56.36 0.45 47.23
C LYS A 319 56.77 -0.94 47.74
N HIS A 320 56.23 -2.02 47.17
CA HIS A 320 56.64 -3.39 47.49
C HIS A 320 57.91 -3.86 46.76
N ALA A 321 58.37 -3.17 45.71
CA ALA A 321 59.53 -3.59 44.91
C ALA A 321 60.90 -3.33 45.58
N VAL A 322 60.97 -2.43 46.58
CA VAL A 322 62.24 -2.00 47.19
C VAL A 322 62.68 -2.86 48.39
N ASP A 323 61.76 -3.59 49.02
CA ASP A 323 62.04 -4.50 50.15
C ASP A 323 62.23 -5.99 49.72
N SER A 324 62.03 -6.32 48.43
CA SER A 324 61.96 -7.72 47.95
C SER A 324 63.28 -8.30 47.45
N SER A 325 64.29 -7.49 47.11
CA SER A 325 65.51 -7.97 46.43
C SER A 325 66.37 -8.93 47.26
N ALA A 326 66.29 -8.89 48.60
CA ALA A 326 66.95 -9.87 49.49
C ALA A 326 66.06 -11.09 49.81
N HIS A 327 64.74 -10.96 49.68
CA HIS A 327 63.78 -12.04 49.93
C HIS A 327 63.63 -12.96 48.70
N ASP A 328 63.76 -12.40 47.50
CA ASP A 328 63.61 -13.12 46.22
C ASP A 328 64.81 -14.04 45.91
N THR A 329 66.03 -13.67 46.27
CA THR A 329 67.24 -14.51 46.06
C THR A 329 67.20 -15.79 46.90
N ALA A 330 66.80 -15.67 48.17
CA ALA A 330 66.67 -16.83 49.07
C ALA A 330 65.53 -17.78 48.67
N MET A 331 64.41 -17.22 48.17
CA MET A 331 63.32 -18.04 47.62
C MET A 331 63.69 -18.69 46.28
N PHE A 332 64.49 -18.02 45.44
CA PHE A 332 64.99 -18.59 44.20
C PHE A 332 65.98 -19.75 44.43
N GLU A 333 66.93 -19.61 45.37
CA GLU A 333 67.84 -20.71 45.72
C GLU A 333 67.06 -21.92 46.28
N THR A 334 66.07 -21.66 47.14
CA THR A 334 65.19 -22.71 47.68
C THR A 334 64.36 -23.37 46.58
N PHE A 335 63.91 -22.61 45.58
CA PHE A 335 63.20 -23.10 44.40
C PHE A 335 64.08 -24.05 43.58
N VAL A 336 65.32 -23.64 43.25
CA VAL A 336 66.28 -24.45 42.47
C VAL A 336 66.59 -25.76 43.18
N ASP A 337 66.78 -25.74 44.50
CA ASP A 337 67.08 -26.95 45.26
C ASP A 337 65.88 -27.90 45.39
N ASN A 338 64.65 -27.36 45.42
CA ASN A 338 63.44 -28.15 45.48
C ASN A 338 63.05 -28.80 44.15
N ILE A 339 63.52 -28.29 43.01
CA ILE A 339 63.36 -28.94 41.69
C ILE A 339 63.95 -30.36 41.71
N LYS A 340 65.04 -30.59 42.46
CA LYS A 340 65.68 -31.92 42.60
C LYS A 340 64.79 -32.94 43.33
N LYS A 341 63.76 -32.49 44.07
CA LYS A 341 62.84 -33.33 44.86
C LYS A 341 61.55 -33.71 44.12
N LEU A 342 61.42 -33.30 42.85
CA LEU A 342 60.29 -33.68 42.01
C LEU A 342 60.40 -35.16 41.61
N SER A 343 59.29 -35.89 41.67
CA SER A 343 59.21 -37.26 41.15
C SER A 343 59.29 -37.26 39.62
N MET A 344 59.65 -38.40 38.99
CA MET A 344 59.75 -38.48 37.53
C MET A 344 58.48 -38.00 36.80
N ALA A 345 57.29 -38.31 37.34
CA ALA A 345 56.02 -37.85 36.77
C ALA A 345 55.77 -36.35 36.95
N GLU A 346 56.17 -35.77 38.10
CA GLU A 346 56.08 -34.32 38.33
C GLU A 346 57.09 -33.55 37.51
N ARG A 347 58.28 -34.12 37.27
CA ARG A 347 59.32 -33.52 36.46
C ARG A 347 58.93 -33.44 34.98
N ALA A 348 58.33 -34.51 34.43
CA ALA A 348 57.80 -34.48 33.07
C ALA A 348 56.73 -33.40 32.86
N VAL A 349 55.88 -33.16 33.87
CA VAL A 349 54.90 -32.06 33.84
C VAL A 349 55.59 -30.68 33.93
N PHE A 350 56.60 -30.55 34.79
CA PHE A 350 57.37 -29.31 34.96
C PHE A 350 58.17 -28.94 33.71
N ASP A 351 58.82 -29.90 33.04
CA ASP A 351 59.62 -29.64 31.84
C ASP A 351 58.73 -29.15 30.68
N LEU A 352 57.51 -29.71 30.52
CA LEU A 352 56.55 -29.18 29.55
C LEU A 352 56.06 -27.77 29.89
N TYR A 353 56.11 -27.35 31.16
CA TYR A 353 55.87 -25.95 31.53
C TYR A 353 57.04 -25.04 31.12
N LEU A 354 58.29 -25.51 31.17
CA LEU A 354 59.45 -24.79 30.64
C LEU A 354 59.35 -24.57 29.13
N GLU A 355 58.73 -25.50 28.42
CA GLU A 355 58.46 -25.41 26.98
C GLU A 355 57.26 -24.51 26.64
N GLY A 356 56.58 -23.94 27.65
CA GLY A 356 55.49 -22.98 27.47
C GLY A 356 54.09 -23.61 27.33
N HIS A 357 53.95 -24.93 27.49
CA HIS A 357 52.68 -25.61 27.31
C HIS A 357 51.64 -25.26 28.39
N THR A 358 50.36 -25.28 28.00
CA THR A 358 49.24 -25.12 28.94
C THR A 358 48.89 -26.43 29.63
N ALA A 359 48.25 -26.38 30.81
CA ALA A 359 47.81 -27.59 31.52
C ALA A 359 46.94 -28.54 30.67
N LYS A 360 46.21 -27.96 29.69
CA LYS A 360 45.38 -28.71 28.75
C LYS A 360 46.21 -29.42 27.68
N GLU A 361 47.23 -28.75 27.16
CA GLU A 361 48.20 -29.34 26.22
C GLU A 361 49.04 -30.43 26.90
N ILE A 362 49.51 -30.18 28.13
CA ILE A 362 50.28 -31.16 28.91
C ILE A 362 49.47 -32.44 29.14
N ALA A 363 48.16 -32.31 29.44
CA ALA A 363 47.26 -33.45 29.57
C ALA A 363 47.17 -34.27 28.27
N GLN A 364 47.16 -33.59 27.11
CA GLN A 364 47.14 -34.24 25.81
C GLN A 364 48.49 -34.91 25.47
N ILE A 365 49.61 -34.23 25.72
CA ILE A 365 50.96 -34.73 25.43
C ILE A 365 51.27 -35.97 26.27
N LEU A 366 50.95 -35.94 27.56
CA LEU A 366 51.19 -37.06 28.47
C LEU A 366 50.08 -38.13 28.42
N CYS A 367 49.04 -37.95 27.59
CA CYS A 367 47.85 -38.82 27.53
C CYS A 367 47.19 -39.05 28.91
N LEU A 368 47.16 -38.01 29.75
CA LEU A 368 46.61 -38.05 31.11
C LEU A 368 45.32 -37.21 31.21
N SER A 369 44.48 -37.51 32.20
CA SER A 369 43.30 -36.67 32.46
C SER A 369 43.72 -35.29 32.98
N ILE A 370 42.95 -34.26 32.65
CA ILE A 370 43.18 -32.89 33.16
C ILE A 370 43.15 -32.82 34.70
N ASN A 371 42.41 -33.71 35.36
CA ASN A 371 42.36 -33.81 36.82
C ASN A 371 43.65 -34.40 37.40
N THR A 372 44.27 -35.34 36.69
CA THR A 372 45.59 -35.87 37.03
C THR A 372 46.65 -34.77 36.92
N ILE A 373 46.62 -33.98 35.84
CA ILE A 373 47.54 -32.83 35.68
C ILE A 373 47.33 -31.78 36.77
N LYS A 374 46.07 -31.43 37.12
CA LYS A 374 45.80 -30.53 38.26
C LYS A 374 46.35 -31.06 39.58
N THR A 375 46.32 -32.39 39.77
CA THR A 375 46.89 -33.03 40.97
C THR A 375 48.41 -32.93 40.99
N HIS A 376 49.08 -33.19 39.86
CA HIS A 376 50.52 -32.97 39.73
C HIS A 376 50.90 -31.50 39.92
N ASN A 377 50.16 -30.56 39.32
CA ASN A 377 50.40 -29.12 39.48
C ASN A 377 50.31 -28.67 40.93
N ARG A 378 49.29 -29.14 41.67
CA ARG A 378 49.18 -28.82 43.10
C ARG A 378 50.38 -29.33 43.88
N ARG A 379 50.87 -30.54 43.57
CA ARG A 379 52.07 -31.11 44.21
C ARG A 379 53.34 -30.36 43.81
N ILE A 380 53.48 -29.96 42.55
CA ILE A 380 54.59 -29.15 42.03
C ILE A 380 54.61 -27.79 42.76
N TYR A 381 53.47 -27.10 42.83
CA TYR A 381 53.35 -25.82 43.55
C TYR A 381 53.71 -25.96 45.03
N MET A 382 53.22 -27.00 45.71
CA MET A 382 53.58 -27.26 47.10
C MET A 382 55.07 -27.59 47.28
N LYS A 383 55.67 -28.38 46.38
CA LYS A 383 57.08 -28.78 46.48
C LYS A 383 58.04 -27.65 46.13
N LEU A 384 57.68 -26.83 45.15
CA LEU A 384 58.49 -25.68 44.70
C LEU A 384 58.22 -24.42 45.53
N ASN A 385 57.28 -24.48 46.49
CA ASN A 385 56.85 -23.34 47.31
C ASN A 385 56.36 -22.14 46.48
N VAL A 386 55.62 -22.43 45.40
CA VAL A 386 55.08 -21.44 44.46
C VAL A 386 53.57 -21.38 44.59
N THR A 387 53.00 -20.18 44.63
CA THR A 387 51.56 -19.97 44.84
C THR A 387 50.78 -19.82 43.54
N SER A 388 51.45 -19.48 42.43
CA SER A 388 50.78 -19.23 41.14
C SER A 388 51.58 -19.69 39.91
N ARG A 389 50.87 -19.92 38.80
CA ARG A 389 51.51 -20.21 37.49
C ARG A 389 52.42 -19.06 37.05
N LYS A 390 52.05 -17.81 37.34
CA LYS A 390 52.82 -16.63 36.93
C LYS A 390 54.17 -16.61 37.66
N GLU A 391 54.15 -16.87 38.96
CA GLU A 391 55.34 -16.97 39.80
C GLU A 391 56.23 -18.16 39.39
N LEU A 392 55.65 -19.31 39.02
CA LEU A 392 56.40 -20.43 38.45
C LEU A 392 57.16 -19.99 37.19
N LEU A 393 56.47 -19.29 36.28
CA LEU A 393 57.06 -18.87 35.00
C LEU A 393 58.16 -17.82 35.17
N VAL A 394 58.03 -16.93 36.16
CA VAL A 394 59.07 -15.95 36.50
C VAL A 394 60.34 -16.66 36.98
N TYR A 395 60.23 -17.59 37.93
CA TYR A 395 61.41 -18.33 38.40
C TYR A 395 62.02 -19.22 37.32
N THR A 396 61.21 -19.82 36.43
CA THR A 396 61.76 -20.60 35.32
C THR A 396 62.51 -19.74 34.31
N HIS A 397 62.04 -18.50 34.05
CA HIS A 397 62.73 -17.57 33.16
C HIS A 397 64.06 -17.12 33.74
N MET A 398 64.08 -16.76 35.03
CA MET A 398 65.32 -16.40 35.74
C MET A 398 66.34 -17.54 35.70
N MET A 399 65.88 -18.80 35.82
CA MET A 399 66.75 -19.97 35.71
C MET A 399 67.28 -20.20 34.28
N GLN A 400 66.48 -19.92 33.24
CA GLN A 400 66.92 -20.01 31.84
C GLN A 400 67.96 -18.93 31.52
N GLU A 401 67.76 -17.69 31.97
CA GLU A 401 68.72 -16.60 31.79
C GLU A 401 70.06 -16.89 32.47
N LEU A 402 70.06 -17.39 33.71
CA LEU A 402 71.29 -17.78 34.42
C LEU A 402 72.01 -18.95 33.74
N ALA A 403 71.28 -19.93 33.20
CA ALA A 403 71.87 -21.05 32.45
C ALA A 403 72.46 -20.63 31.10
N GLU A 404 71.94 -19.57 30.48
CA GLU A 404 72.50 -18.96 29.27
C GLU A 404 73.77 -18.15 29.57
N GLU A 405 73.84 -17.46 30.71
CA GLU A 405 75.02 -16.73 31.19
C GLU A 405 76.18 -17.67 31.59
N GLU A 406 75.90 -18.83 32.20
CA GLU A 406 76.92 -19.86 32.50
C GLU A 406 77.48 -20.53 31.25
N ARG A 407 76.69 -20.68 30.18
CA ARG A 407 77.18 -21.18 28.87
C ARG A 407 78.09 -20.19 28.15
N PHE A 408 77.92 -18.89 28.38
CA PHE A 408 78.76 -17.85 27.78
C PHE A 408 80.09 -17.63 28.52
N SER A 409 80.16 -17.99 29.81
CA SER A 409 81.37 -17.85 30.64
C SER A 409 82.28 -19.11 30.68
N GLY A 410 81.80 -20.25 30.18
CA GLY A 410 82.56 -21.52 30.11
C GLY A 410 83.38 -21.75 28.84
N THR A 411 83.39 -20.81 27.88
CA THR A 411 84.11 -20.94 26.58
C THR A 411 85.42 -20.14 26.49
N ASP A 412 85.86 -19.46 27.55
CA ASP A 412 87.13 -18.68 27.59
C ASP A 412 88.16 -19.24 28.60
N GLY A 413 88.24 -20.58 28.70
CA GLY A 413 89.19 -21.23 29.62
C GLY A 413 89.49 -22.69 29.26
N SER A 414 90.12 -22.93 28.11
CA SER A 414 90.90 -24.14 27.80
C SER A 414 91.94 -23.83 26.73
#